data_AF-A0A8H6BY85-F1
#
_entry.id   AF-A0A8H6BY85-F1
#
_cell.length_a   1.000
_cell.length_b   1.000
_cell.length_c   1.000
_cell.angle_alpha   90.00
_cell.angle_beta   90.00
_cell.angle_gamma   90.00
#
_symmetry.space_group_name_H-M   'P 1'
#
loop_
_entity.id
_entity.type
_entity.pdbx_description
1 polymer ?
#
loop_
_entity_poly.entity_id
_entity_poly.type
_entity_poly.pdbx_seq_one_letter_code
_entity_poly.pdbx_strand_id
1 'polypeptide(L)'
;MLRSFIRRMSSAKPPQISHSETPGPIESSIISKITNEFKPLYFKIDNDSHKHAHHAGIRGAKNKTESHFRLEIVSDVFEGKSLSLDID
;
A
#
# COMPACT_ATOMS: atom_id res chain seq x y z
N MET A 1 -28.89 10.74 -41.42
CA MET A 1 -27.68 11.08 -40.62
C MET A 1 -27.81 10.47 -39.23
N LEU A 2 -27.35 9.24 -39.01
CA LEU A 2 -27.25 8.68 -37.65
C LEU A 2 -25.92 9.13 -37.05
N ARG A 3 -25.98 10.08 -36.12
CA ARG A 3 -24.82 10.48 -35.32
C ARG A 3 -24.59 9.37 -34.29
N SER A 4 -23.63 8.50 -34.57
CA SER A 4 -23.10 7.54 -33.60
C SER A 4 -22.51 8.32 -32.43
N PHE A 5 -23.21 8.31 -31.30
CA PHE A 5 -22.66 8.77 -30.03
C PHE A 5 -21.64 7.72 -29.56
N ILE A 6 -20.39 7.89 -29.97
CA ILE A 6 -19.28 7.19 -29.33
C ILE A 6 -19.21 7.74 -27.90
N ARG A 7 -19.78 6.98 -26.96
CA ARG A 7 -19.64 7.23 -25.53
C ARG A 7 -18.17 7.00 -25.19
N ARG A 8 -17.36 8.05 -25.29
CA ARG A 8 -15.97 8.08 -24.84
C ARG A 8 -16.00 7.85 -23.33
N MET A 9 -15.79 6.61 -22.90
CA MET A 9 -15.66 6.30 -21.48
C MET A 9 -14.45 7.06 -20.94
N SER A 10 -14.73 8.03 -20.07
CA SER A 10 -13.74 8.91 -19.50
C SER A 10 -13.02 8.20 -18.36
N SER A 11 -11.70 8.14 -18.49
CA SER A 11 -10.73 8.16 -17.39
C SER A 11 -10.85 7.04 -16.35
N ALA A 12 -10.07 5.97 -16.52
CA ALA A 12 -9.62 5.22 -15.35
C ALA A 12 -9.02 6.22 -14.34
N LYS A 13 -9.54 6.23 -13.11
CA LYS A 13 -9.01 7.08 -12.04
C LYS A 13 -7.55 6.69 -11.83
N PRO A 14 -6.58 7.62 -11.90
CA PRO A 14 -5.18 7.28 -11.71
C PRO A 14 -4.99 6.65 -10.32
N PRO A 15 -4.03 5.72 -10.16
CA PRO A 15 -3.72 5.08 -8.88
C PRO A 15 -3.58 6.11 -7.78
N GLN A 16 -4.34 5.94 -6.70
CA GLN A 16 -4.24 6.83 -5.55
C GLN A 16 -3.24 6.22 -4.57
N ILE A 17 -1.99 6.70 -4.61
CA ILE A 17 -0.92 6.24 -3.72
C ILE A 17 -0.64 7.33 -2.67
N SER A 18 -0.80 6.99 -1.40
CA SER A 18 -0.56 7.87 -0.25
C SER A 18 0.57 7.31 0.62
N HIS A 19 1.58 8.14 0.87
CA HIS A 19 2.78 7.83 1.65
C HIS A 19 3.29 9.10 2.33
N SER A 20 4.31 8.99 3.18
CA SER A 20 4.93 10.16 3.83
C SER A 20 5.58 11.11 2.80
N GLU A 21 5.70 12.40 3.13
CA GLU A 21 6.35 13.37 2.22
C GLU A 21 7.82 13.03 1.94
N THR A 22 8.50 12.43 2.91
CA THR A 22 9.89 11.98 2.83
C THR A 22 10.02 10.53 3.30
N PRO A 23 9.73 9.55 2.43
CA PRO A 23 9.81 8.14 2.79
C PRO A 23 11.21 7.73 3.19
N GLY A 24 11.32 6.98 4.28
CA GLY A 24 12.57 6.32 4.64
C GLY A 24 12.93 5.18 3.67
N PRO A 25 14.11 4.56 3.82
CA PRO A 25 14.56 3.50 2.93
C PRO A 25 13.64 2.27 2.94
N ILE A 26 13.05 1.91 4.08
CA ILE A 26 12.14 0.75 4.14
C ILE A 26 10.78 1.11 3.55
N GLU A 27 10.23 2.28 3.89
CA GLU A 27 8.97 2.76 3.29
C GLU A 27 9.09 2.81 1.76
N SER A 28 10.19 3.37 1.24
CA SER A 28 10.49 3.41 -0.20
C SER A 28 10.55 2.02 -0.83
N SER A 29 11.18 1.05 -0.16
CA SER A 29 11.26 -0.33 -0.63
C SER A 29 9.88 -1.00 -0.70
N ILE A 30 9.04 -0.77 0.32
CA ILE A 30 7.66 -1.28 0.35
C ILE A 30 6.87 -0.65 -0.80
N ILE A 31 6.95 0.67 -0.98
CA ILE A 31 6.24 1.36 -2.06
C ILE A 31 6.59 0.79 -3.42
N SER A 32 7.87 0.59 -3.70
CA SER A 32 8.33 0.02 -4.97
C SER A 32 7.80 -1.40 -5.17
N LYS A 33 7.93 -2.28 -4.18
CA LYS A 33 7.47 -3.68 -4.27
C LYS A 33 5.97 -3.78 -4.46
N ILE A 34 5.18 -3.08 -3.64
CA ILE A 34 3.72 -3.12 -3.70
C ILE A 34 3.21 -2.57 -5.03
N THR A 35 3.77 -1.44 -5.48
CA THR A 35 3.35 -0.81 -6.75
C THR A 35 3.65 -1.70 -7.95
N ASN A 36 4.83 -2.32 -7.99
CA ASN A 36 5.26 -3.16 -9.11
C ASN A 36 4.47 -4.47 -9.20
N GLU A 37 4.26 -5.14 -8.06
CA GLU A 37 3.63 -6.47 -8.04
C GLU A 37 2.11 -6.39 -8.10
N PHE A 38 1.51 -5.50 -7.31
CA PHE A 38 0.05 -5.48 -7.14
C PHE A 38 -0.65 -4.43 -8.02
N LYS A 39 0.08 -3.51 -8.65
CA LYS A 39 -0.48 -2.46 -9.55
C LYS A 39 -1.78 -1.85 -8.99
N PRO A 40 -1.76 -1.32 -7.76
CA PRO A 40 -2.96 -1.04 -7.00
C PRO A 40 -3.78 0.12 -7.61
N LEU A 41 -5.10 0.02 -7.49
CA LEU A 41 -6.01 1.15 -7.74
C LEU A 41 -5.95 2.17 -6.60
N TYR A 42 -5.72 1.67 -5.37
CA TYR A 42 -5.47 2.47 -4.18
C TYR A 42 -4.40 1.80 -3.32
N PHE A 43 -3.44 2.58 -2.84
CA PHE A 43 -2.45 2.12 -1.89
C PHE A 43 -2.13 3.23 -0.89
N LYS A 44 -2.23 2.91 0.39
CA LYS A 44 -1.79 3.78 1.47
C LYS A 44 -0.83 3.05 2.40
N ILE A 45 0.23 3.75 2.79
CA ILE A 45 1.21 3.27 3.76
C ILE A 45 1.39 4.32 4.86
N ASP A 46 1.28 3.88 6.11
CA ASP A 46 1.51 4.70 7.30
C ASP A 46 2.64 4.08 8.13
N ASN A 47 3.66 4.86 8.46
CA ASN A 47 4.72 4.46 9.39
C ASN A 47 4.29 4.71 10.85
N ASP A 48 3.84 3.65 11.51
CA ASP A 48 3.35 3.67 12.89
C ASP A 48 4.46 3.35 13.92
N SER A 49 5.73 3.28 13.51
CA SER A 49 6.86 2.91 14.38
C SER A 49 6.95 3.72 15.68
N HIS A 50 6.62 5.01 15.63
CA HIS A 50 6.62 5.89 16.80
C HIS A 50 5.65 5.43 17.89
N LYS A 51 4.51 4.82 17.52
CA LYS A 51 3.53 4.28 18.47
C LYS A 51 4.09 3.07 19.23
N HIS A 52 5.12 2.42 18.68
CA HIS A 52 5.68 1.20 19.23
C HIS A 52 7.10 1.35 19.77
N ALA A 53 7.71 2.54 19.65
CA ALA A 53 9.11 2.81 20.02
C ALA A 53 9.43 2.51 21.51
N HIS A 54 8.42 2.51 22.39
CA HIS A 54 8.56 2.24 23.82
C HIS A 54 8.25 0.78 24.23
N HIS A 55 7.86 -0.09 23.29
CA HIS A 55 7.62 -1.50 23.61
C HIS A 55 8.93 -2.22 23.91
N ALA A 56 8.94 -3.02 24.97
CA ALA A 56 10.10 -3.79 25.40
C ALA A 56 10.70 -4.66 24.29
N GLY A 57 9.87 -5.16 23.36
CA GLY A 57 10.29 -5.97 22.21
C GLY A 57 11.19 -5.24 21.20
N ILE A 58 11.24 -3.90 21.19
CA ILE A 58 12.11 -3.12 20.29
C ILE A 58 13.39 -2.65 21.02
N ARG A 59 13.53 -2.97 22.31
CA ARG A 59 14.73 -2.61 23.09
C ARG A 59 15.94 -3.36 22.53
N GLY A 60 16.92 -2.61 22.03
CA GLY A 60 18.13 -3.16 21.41
C GLY A 60 18.01 -3.45 19.90
N ALA A 61 16.85 -3.22 19.28
CA ALA A 61 16.72 -3.31 17.84
C ALA A 61 17.56 -2.23 17.14
N LYS A 62 18.24 -2.60 16.06
CA LYS A 62 19.02 -1.68 15.22
C LYS A 62 18.12 -0.65 14.52
N ASN A 63 16.92 -1.05 14.13
CA ASN A 63 15.93 -0.18 13.51
C ASN A 63 14.71 -0.05 14.44
N LYS A 64 14.44 1.19 14.88
CA LYS A 64 13.27 1.53 15.69
C LYS A 64 12.30 2.46 14.97
N THR A 65 12.77 3.15 13.93
CA THR A 65 12.06 4.24 13.25
C THR A 65 11.25 3.78 12.04
N GLU A 66 11.58 2.61 11.49
CA GLU A 66 10.84 1.96 10.40
C GLU A 66 10.60 0.48 10.74
N SER A 67 10.00 0.24 11.91
CA SER A 67 9.74 -1.09 12.46
C SER A 67 8.29 -1.55 12.32
N HIS A 68 7.33 -0.63 12.21
CA HIS A 68 5.91 -0.94 12.10
C HIS A 68 5.26 -0.10 11.01
N PHE A 69 4.57 -0.78 10.07
CA PHE A 69 3.86 -0.15 8.97
C PHE A 69 2.43 -0.71 8.90
N ARG A 70 1.46 0.17 8.65
CA ARG A 70 0.11 -0.21 8.24
C ARG A 70 -0.03 0.05 6.74
N LEU A 71 -0.54 -0.94 6.02
CA LEU A 71 -0.77 -0.86 4.58
C LEU A 71 -2.26 -1.07 4.30
N GLU A 72 -2.81 -0.28 3.38
CA GLU A 72 -4.15 -0.46 2.83
C GLU A 72 -4.00 -0.56 1.32
N ILE A 73 -4.38 -1.70 0.71
CA ILE A 73 -4.15 -1.98 -0.71
C ILE A 73 -5.46 -2.44 -1.35
N VAL A 74 -5.86 -1.78 -2.44
CA VAL A 74 -6.97 -2.21 -3.31
C VAL A 74 -6.38 -2.56 -4.68
N SER A 75 -6.53 -3.82 -5.08
CA SER A 75 -6.07 -4.32 -6.37
C SER A 75 -6.94 -5.49 -6.82
N ASP A 76 -7.16 -5.57 -8.13
CA ASP A 76 -7.89 -6.66 -8.79
C ASP A 76 -7.20 -8.02 -8.59
N VAL A 77 -5.89 -8.03 -8.30
CA VAL A 77 -5.14 -9.27 -8.02
C VAL A 77 -5.65 -10.03 -6.80
N PHE A 78 -6.43 -9.38 -5.93
CA PHE A 78 -7.06 -10.01 -4.76
C PHE A 78 -8.44 -10.61 -5.08
N GLU A 79 -9.00 -10.39 -6.27
CA GLU A 79 -10.29 -10.95 -6.65
C GLU A 79 -10.27 -12.49 -6.58
N GLY A 80 -11.27 -13.06 -5.91
CA GLY A 80 -11.39 -14.51 -5.71
C GLY A 80 -10.36 -15.12 -4.74
N LYS A 81 -9.50 -14.31 -4.11
CA LYS A 81 -8.57 -14.78 -3.07
C LYS A 81 -9.17 -14.54 -1.68
N SER A 82 -9.16 -15.56 -0.83
CA SER A 82 -9.47 -15.40 0.58
C SER A 82 -8.23 -15.02 1.36
N LEU A 83 -8.42 -14.39 2.52
CA LEU A 83 -7.38 -14.36 3.53
C LEU A 83 -7.04 -15.80 3.91
N SER A 84 -5.77 -16.18 3.79
CA SER A 84 -5.34 -17.49 4.31
C SER A 84 -5.46 -17.43 5.83
N LEU A 85 -6.31 -18.27 6.39
CA LEU A 85 -6.41 -18.47 7.84
C LEU A 85 -5.46 -19.60 8.24
N ASP A 86 -4.18 -19.48 7.90
CA ASP A 86 -3.16 -20.37 8.44
C ASP A 86 -2.85 -19.91 9.87
N ILE A 87 -3.69 -20.36 10.80
CA ILE A 87 -3.46 -20.29 12.24
C ILE A 87 -2.67 -21.56 12.58
N ASP A 88 -1.34 -21.47 12.49
CA ASP A 88 -0.43 -22.38 13.20
C ASP A 88 0.12 -21.68 14.46
#